data_AF-A0A1W1HU77-F1
#
_entry.id   AF-A0A1W1HU77-F1
#
_cell.length_a   1.000
_cell.length_b   1.000
_cell.length_c   1.000
_cell.angle_alpha   90.00
_cell.angle_beta   90.00
_cell.angle_gamma   90.00
#
_symmetry.space_group_name_H-M   'P 1'
#
loop_
_entity.id
_entity.type
_entity.pdbx_description
1 polymer ?
#
loop_
_entity_poly.entity_id
_entity_poly.type
_entity_poly.pdbx_seq_one_letter_code
_entity_poly.pdbx_strand_id
1 'polypeptide(L)'
;MACHEIAGLRLGLMEVLGVKNEAERQHELAELGTGADQPGPIRSMCGAKDLATLKQFYETAVAALEERVSATRADDPKLPYLRTLVVLTKKVDLDLAHQIEGLTHLYRDLDEMHDFVHEIYPAE
;
A
#
# COMPACT_ATOMS: atom_id res chain seq x y z
N MET A 1 -9.18 7.48 17.10
CA MET A 1 -8.02 6.61 16.85
C MET A 1 -8.06 6.31 15.37
N ALA A 2 -7.00 6.62 14.64
CA ALA A 2 -7.03 6.60 13.17
C ALA A 2 -5.94 5.65 12.65
N CYS A 3 -6.27 4.90 11.61
CA CYS A 3 -5.40 3.93 10.93
C CYS A 3 -4.74 4.59 9.71
N HIS A 4 -3.88 5.59 9.95
CA HIS A 4 -3.29 6.41 8.89
C HIS A 4 -2.54 5.60 7.84
N GLU A 5 -1.92 4.48 8.21
CA GLU A 5 -1.22 3.59 7.30
C GLU A 5 -2.18 3.00 6.25
N ILE A 6 -3.37 2.59 6.68
CA ILE A 6 -4.40 2.04 5.79
C ILE A 6 -5.01 3.13 4.91
N ALA A 7 -5.33 4.29 5.49
CA ALA A 7 -5.87 5.43 4.73
C ALA A 7 -4.89 5.92 3.65
N GLY A 8 -3.61 6.05 4.00
CA GLY A 8 -2.56 6.42 3.07
C GLY A 8 -2.37 5.39 1.96
N LEU A 9 -2.42 4.09 2.28
CA LEU A 9 -2.35 3.03 1.28
C LEU A 9 -3.57 3.05 0.34
N ARG A 10 -4.78 3.26 0.86
CA ARG A 10 -6.00 3.37 0.02
C ARG A 10 -5.88 4.51 -0.96
N LEU A 11 -5.46 5.69 -0.52
CA LEU A 11 -5.23 6.85 -1.40
C LEU A 11 -4.16 6.57 -2.46
N GLY A 12 -3.04 5.95 -2.07
CA GLY A 12 -1.99 5.56 -3.01
C GLY A 12 -2.48 4.54 -4.06
N LEU A 13 -3.23 3.52 -3.63
CA LEU A 13 -3.80 2.53 -4.54
C LEU A 13 -4.84 3.15 -5.48
N MET A 14 -5.62 4.13 -5.03
CA MET A 14 -6.55 4.84 -5.91
C MET A 14 -5.83 5.51 -7.07
N GLU A 15 -4.69 6.16 -6.79
CA GLU A 15 -3.86 6.79 -7.83
C GLU A 15 -3.26 5.73 -8.77
N VAL A 16 -2.61 4.71 -8.22
CA VAL A 16 -1.90 3.68 -9.00
C VAL A 16 -2.83 2.83 -9.86
N LEU A 17 -4.02 2.49 -9.33
CA LEU A 17 -5.03 1.69 -10.04
C LEU A 17 -5.98 2.54 -10.89
N GLY A 18 -5.86 3.87 -10.85
CA GLY A 18 -6.75 4.78 -11.57
C GLY A 18 -8.20 4.77 -11.07
N VAL A 19 -8.43 4.41 -9.80
CA VAL A 19 -9.76 4.40 -9.18
C VAL A 19 -10.20 5.83 -8.88
N LYS A 20 -11.30 6.26 -9.49
CA LYS A 20 -11.84 7.61 -9.34
C LYS A 20 -13.09 7.60 -8.47
N ASN A 21 -12.91 7.74 -7.16
CA ASN A 21 -14.00 7.91 -6.20
C ASN A 21 -13.72 9.10 -5.27
N GLU A 22 -14.31 10.25 -5.56
CA GLU A 22 -14.04 11.47 -4.79
C GLU A 22 -14.56 11.39 -3.36
N ALA A 23 -15.69 10.72 -3.13
CA ALA A 23 -16.25 10.57 -1.78
C ALA A 23 -15.32 9.75 -0.88
N GLU A 24 -14.77 8.65 -1.39
CA GLU A 24 -13.77 7.86 -0.68
C GLU A 24 -12.47 8.65 -0.49
N ARG A 25 -12.01 9.37 -1.52
CA ARG A 25 -10.82 10.21 -1.41
C ARG A 25 -10.94 11.23 -0.28
N GLN A 26 -12.07 11.94 -0.21
CA GLN A 26 -12.31 12.93 0.85
C GLN A 26 -12.45 12.28 2.22
N HIS A 27 -13.06 11.09 2.30
CA HIS A 27 -13.15 10.34 3.55
C HIS A 27 -11.76 9.99 4.10
N GLU A 28 -10.89 9.41 3.27
CA GLU A 28 -9.53 9.03 3.70
C GLU A 28 -8.67 10.25 4.04
N LEU A 29 -8.78 11.35 3.28
CA LEU A 29 -8.09 12.60 3.60
C LEU A 29 -8.56 13.20 4.92
N ALA A 30 -9.87 13.13 5.23
CA ALA A 30 -10.41 13.57 6.50
C ALA A 30 -9.88 12.73 7.67
N GLU A 31 -9.74 11.41 7.50
CA GLU A 31 -9.12 10.52 8.49
C GLU A 31 -7.63 10.85 8.72
N LEU A 32 -6.89 11.20 7.67
CA LEU A 32 -5.48 11.59 7.78
C LEU A 32 -5.30 12.98 8.44
N GLY A 33 -6.26 13.89 8.28
CA GLY A 33 -6.15 15.27 8.72
C GLY A 33 -4.83 15.91 8.24
N THR A 34 -4.07 16.51 9.15
CA THR A 34 -2.76 17.10 8.81
C THR A 34 -1.68 16.07 8.41
N GLY A 35 -1.91 14.78 8.65
CA GLY A 35 -0.97 13.72 8.30
C GLY A 35 -0.75 13.55 6.80
N ALA A 36 -1.71 13.99 5.97
CA ALA A 36 -1.55 14.03 4.51
C ALA A 36 -0.53 15.10 4.06
N ASP A 37 -0.36 16.17 4.84
CA ASP A 37 0.51 17.31 4.50
C ASP A 37 1.88 17.24 5.17
N GLN A 38 2.01 16.45 6.25
CA GLN A 38 3.28 16.32 6.98
C GLN A 38 4.29 15.46 6.23
N PRO A 39 5.59 15.84 6.21
CA PRO A 39 6.64 14.99 5.67
C PRO A 39 6.68 13.64 6.40
N GLY A 40 6.66 12.55 5.64
CA GLY A 40 6.68 11.20 6.19
C GLY A 40 6.14 10.15 5.22
N PRO A 41 6.18 8.86 5.62
CA PRO A 41 5.80 7.76 4.73
C PRO A 41 4.31 7.83 4.32
N ILE A 42 3.42 8.34 5.17
CA ILE A 42 1.99 8.51 4.85
C ILE A 42 1.78 9.46 3.66
N ARG A 43 2.40 10.65 3.70
CA ARG A 43 2.36 11.61 2.59
C ARG A 43 2.98 11.04 1.32
N SER A 44 4.10 10.32 1.46
CA SER A 44 4.76 9.67 0.32
C SER A 44 3.87 8.63 -0.34
N MET A 45 3.12 7.81 0.42
CA MET A 45 2.14 6.87 -0.12
C MET A 45 1.05 7.56 -0.93
N CYS A 46 0.50 8.67 -0.43
CA CYS A 46 -0.55 9.42 -1.13
C CYS A 46 -0.10 9.97 -2.49
N GLY A 47 1.22 10.14 -2.69
CA GLY A 47 1.82 10.63 -3.93
C GLY A 47 2.44 9.54 -4.81
N ALA A 48 2.41 8.28 -4.41
CA ALA A 48 3.04 7.19 -5.15
C ALA A 48 2.39 7.03 -6.54
N LYS A 49 3.22 6.73 -7.55
CA LYS A 49 2.79 6.60 -8.95
C LYS A 49 2.89 5.18 -9.51
N ASP A 50 3.45 4.28 -8.72
CA ASP A 50 3.62 2.87 -9.07
C ASP A 50 3.53 1.99 -7.82
N LEU A 51 3.25 0.70 -8.02
CA LEU A 51 3.05 -0.26 -6.94
C LEU A 51 4.32 -0.52 -6.12
N ALA A 52 5.51 -0.48 -6.73
CA ALA A 52 6.77 -0.78 -6.05
C ALA A 52 7.11 0.32 -5.04
N THR A 53 7.05 1.57 -5.48
CA THR A 53 7.24 2.76 -4.65
C THR A 53 6.18 2.83 -3.54
N LEU A 54 4.91 2.55 -3.87
CA LEU A 54 3.82 2.51 -2.88
C LEU A 54 4.08 1.46 -1.80
N LYS A 55 4.50 0.25 -2.18
CA LYS A 55 4.84 -0.82 -1.24
C LYS A 55 5.97 -0.40 -0.30
N GLN A 56 7.04 0.17 -0.84
CA GLN A 56 8.19 0.62 -0.04
C GLN A 56 7.78 1.69 1.00
N PHE A 57 6.94 2.64 0.61
CA PHE A 57 6.42 3.64 1.56
C PHE A 57 5.50 3.02 2.61
N TYR A 58 4.70 2.03 2.24
CA TYR A 58 3.86 1.29 3.18
C TYR A 58 4.68 0.52 4.20
N GLU A 59 5.72 -0.21 3.78
CA GLU A 59 6.66 -0.89 4.67
C GLU A 59 7.31 0.08 5.66
N THR A 60 7.71 1.26 5.17
CA THR A 60 8.27 2.33 6.02
C THR A 60 7.25 2.83 7.05
N ALA A 61 5.98 2.98 6.65
CA ALA A 61 4.91 3.37 7.57
C ALA A 61 4.65 2.30 8.64
N VAL A 62 4.66 1.03 8.25
CA VAL A 62 4.52 -0.12 9.18
C VAL A 62 5.67 -0.16 10.18
N ALA A 63 6.91 0.03 9.73
CA ALA A 63 8.08 0.09 10.61
C ALA A 63 7.97 1.23 11.64
N ALA A 64 7.51 2.42 11.22
CA ALA A 64 7.28 3.54 12.12
C ALA A 64 6.16 3.24 13.15
N LEU A 65 5.12 2.49 12.75
CA LEU A 65 4.08 2.05 13.66
C LEU A 65 4.60 1.03 14.68
N GLU A 66 5.47 0.09 14.27
CA GLU A 66 6.13 -0.86 15.16
C GLU A 66 7.06 -0.17 16.17
N GLU A 67 7.80 0.85 15.74
CA GLU A 67 8.60 1.71 16.62
C GLU A 67 7.70 2.40 17.65
N ARG A 68 6.57 2.97 17.21
CA ARG A 68 5.60 3.61 18.10
C ARG A 68 5.04 2.64 19.14
N VAL A 69 4.74 1.39 18.76
CA VAL A 69 4.30 0.35 19.70
C VAL A 69 5.40 0.05 20.72
N SER A 70 6.64 -0.03 20.27
CA SER A 70 7.80 -0.31 21.13
C SER A 70 8.08 0.82 22.13
N ALA A 71 7.87 2.07 21.73
CA ALA A 71 8.00 3.25 22.59
C ALA A 71 6.79 3.47 23.52
N THR A 72 5.65 2.82 23.25
CA THR A 72 4.44 2.97 24.05
C THR A 72 4.57 2.19 25.36
N ARG A 73 4.26 2.85 26.48
CA ARG A 73 4.32 2.23 27.81
C ARG A 73 3.39 1.02 27.91
N ALA A 74 3.80 0.02 28.68
CA ALA A 74 3.03 -1.21 28.88
C ALA A 74 1.64 -0.99 29.50
N ASP A 75 1.46 0.09 30.26
CA ASP A 75 0.21 0.48 30.92
C ASP A 75 -0.64 1.48 30.12
N ASP A 76 -0.19 1.90 28.93
CA ASP A 76 -0.95 2.85 28.11
C ASP A 76 -2.23 2.19 27.56
N PRO A 77 -3.42 2.79 27.77
CA PRO A 77 -4.68 2.23 27.29
C PRO A 77 -4.77 2.11 25.76
N LYS A 78 -3.91 2.80 25.01
CA LYS A 78 -3.84 2.73 23.54
C LYS A 78 -3.00 1.55 23.04
N LEU A 79 -2.16 0.95 23.88
CA LEU A 79 -1.24 -0.11 23.46
C LEU A 79 -1.95 -1.32 22.80
N PRO A 80 -3.10 -1.82 23.30
CA PRO A 80 -3.83 -2.90 22.63
C PRO A 80 -4.25 -2.52 21.21
N TYR A 81 -4.77 -1.31 21.02
CA TYR A 81 -5.15 -0.79 19.70
C TYR A 81 -3.96 -0.73 18.74
N LEU A 82 -2.82 -0.19 19.19
CA LEU A 82 -1.62 -0.08 18.35
C LEU A 82 -1.08 -1.46 17.94
N ARG A 83 -1.08 -2.44 18.86
CA ARG A 83 -0.68 -3.81 18.55
C ARG A 83 -1.60 -4.46 17.52
N THR A 84 -2.92 -4.29 17.66
CA THR A 84 -3.88 -4.78 16.67
C THR A 84 -3.67 -4.10 15.31
N LEU A 85 -3.41 -2.79 15.29
CA LEU A 85 -3.14 -2.06 14.05
C LEU A 85 -1.88 -2.58 13.35
N VAL A 86 -0.80 -2.89 14.07
CA VAL A 86 0.39 -3.53 13.50
C VAL A 86 0.05 -4.87 12.85
N VAL A 87 -0.71 -5.74 13.54
CA VAL A 87 -1.08 -7.05 12.99
C VAL A 87 -1.85 -6.91 11.68
N LEU A 88 -2.85 -6.02 11.65
CA LEU A 88 -3.68 -5.80 10.47
C LEU A 88 -2.88 -5.17 9.31
N THR A 89 -2.01 -4.20 9.60
CA THR A 89 -1.18 -3.55 8.56
C THR A 89 -0.13 -4.50 7.99
N LYS A 90 0.49 -5.35 8.81
CA LYS A 90 1.41 -6.40 8.31
C LYS A 90 0.70 -7.45 7.46
N LYS A 91 -0.55 -7.80 7.79
CA LYS A 91 -1.37 -8.65 6.92
C LYS A 91 -1.54 -8.00 5.55
N VAL A 92 -1.90 -6.72 5.52
CA VAL A 92 -2.10 -5.99 4.27
C VAL A 92 -0.81 -5.86 3.48
N ASP A 93 0.35 -5.72 4.13
CA ASP A 93 1.66 -5.71 3.44
C ASP A 93 1.93 -7.03 2.72
N LEU A 94 1.67 -8.16 3.38
CA LEU A 94 1.78 -9.49 2.76
C LEU A 94 0.81 -9.64 1.59
N ASP A 95 -0.46 -9.24 1.77
CA ASP A 95 -1.47 -9.33 0.73
C ASP A 95 -1.08 -8.44 -0.47
N LEU A 96 -0.57 -7.22 -0.25
CA LEU A 96 -0.07 -6.31 -1.29
C LEU A 96 1.14 -6.92 -2.02
N ALA A 97 2.09 -7.49 -1.29
CA ALA A 97 3.25 -8.15 -1.89
C ALA A 97 2.84 -9.27 -2.85
N HIS A 98 1.90 -10.12 -2.43
CA HIS A 98 1.37 -11.19 -3.28
C HIS A 98 0.64 -10.66 -4.52
N GLN A 99 -0.11 -9.56 -4.41
CA GLN A 99 -0.75 -8.95 -5.59
C GLN A 99 0.28 -8.42 -6.59
N ILE A 100 1.33 -7.76 -6.10
CA ILE A 100 2.43 -7.26 -6.95
C ILE A 100 3.16 -8.41 -7.64
N GLU A 101 3.43 -9.49 -6.92
CA GLU A 101 4.04 -10.70 -7.48
C GLU A 101 3.14 -11.33 -8.56
N GLY A 102 1.84 -11.45 -8.30
CA GLY A 102 0.88 -11.98 -9.27
C GLY A 102 0.80 -11.16 -10.56
N LEU A 103 0.79 -9.83 -10.46
CA LEU A 103 0.84 -8.94 -11.63
C LEU A 103 2.17 -9.06 -12.39
N THR A 104 3.27 -9.23 -11.67
CA THR A 104 4.60 -9.43 -12.27
C THR A 104 4.68 -10.76 -13.00
N HIS A 105 4.04 -11.82 -12.47
CA HIS A 105 3.94 -13.10 -13.14
C HIS A 105 3.14 -12.97 -14.44
N LEU A 106 1.93 -12.39 -14.37
CA LEU A 106 1.11 -12.14 -15.55
C LEU A 106 1.88 -11.37 -16.63
N TYR A 107 2.65 -10.34 -16.24
CA TYR A 107 3.48 -9.60 -17.19
C TYR A 107 4.49 -10.48 -17.94
N ARG A 108 5.11 -11.46 -17.25
CA ARG A 108 6.03 -12.42 -17.89
C ARG A 108 5.29 -13.40 -18.78
N ASP A 109 4.11 -13.86 -18.38
CA ASP A 109 3.29 -14.76 -19.19
C ASP A 109 2.91 -14.12 -20.53
N LEU A 110 2.75 -12.79 -20.58
CA LEU A 110 2.47 -12.09 -21.84
C LEU A 110 3.62 -12.19 -22.86
N ASP A 111 4.87 -12.28 -22.41
CA ASP A 111 6.05 -12.47 -23.26
C ASP A 111 6.04 -13.88 -23.87
N GLU A 112 5.75 -14.89 -23.05
CA GLU A 112 5.62 -16.28 -23.51
C GLU A 112 4.45 -16.45 -24.51
N MET A 113 3.31 -15.81 -24.24
CA MET A 113 2.18 -15.79 -25.17
C MET A 113 2.54 -15.11 -26.49
N HIS A 114 3.30 -14.00 -26.44
CA HIS A 114 3.79 -13.32 -27.63
C HIS A 114 4.68 -14.25 -28.48
N ASP A 115 5.60 -14.98 -27.84
CA ASP A 115 6.47 -15.94 -28.52
C ASP A 115 5.68 -17.09 -29.16
N PHE A 116 4.70 -17.67 -28.44
CA PHE A 116 3.84 -18.70 -29.01
C PHE A 116 3.07 -18.22 -30.23
N VAL A 117 2.61 -16.96 -30.25
CA VAL A 117 1.92 -16.42 -31.43
C VAL A 117 2.84 -16.42 -32.65
N HIS A 118 4.10 -15.99 -32.50
CA HIS A 118 5.07 -15.99 -33.60
C HIS A 118 5.53 -17.38 -34.01
N GLU A 119 5.57 -18.34 -33.07
CA GLU A 119 5.89 -19.73 -33.38
C GLU A 119 4.76 -20.41 -34.19
N ILE A 120 3.50 -20.18 -33.80
CA ILE A 120 2.32 -20.77 -34.48
C ILE A 120 2.05 -20.08 -35.82
N TYR A 121 2.25 -18.76 -35.89
CA TYR A 121 2.04 -17.94 -37.08
C TYR A 121 3.29 -17.12 -37.40
N PRO A 122 4.31 -17.74 -38.02
CA PRO A 122 5.51 -17.02 -38.41
C PRO A 122 5.17 -15.90 -39.39
N ALA A 123 5.68 -14.69 -39.12
CA ALA A 123 5.72 -13.65 -40.14
C ALA A 123 6.74 -14.06 -41.21
N GLU A 124 6.40 -13.88 -42.49
CA GLU A 124 7.32 -14.10 -43.62
C GLU A 124 8.62 -13.28 -43.49
#